data_AF-A0AA95JP28-F1
#
_entry.id   AF-A0AA95JP28-F1
#
_cell.length_a   1.000
_cell.length_b   1.000
_cell.length_c   1.000
_cell.angle_alpha   90.00
_cell.angle_beta   90.00
_cell.angle_gamma   90.00
#
_symmetry.space_group_name_H-M   'P 1'
#
loop_
_entity.id
_entity.type
_entity.pdbx_description
1 polymer ?
#
loop_
_entity_poly.entity_id
_entity_poly.type
_entity_poly.pdbx_seq_one_letter_code
_entity_poly.pdbx_strand_id
1 'polypeptide(L)'
;MKKTILICALLLSFSFISAQTIESGSHNTTGYIKSDGTIENSSHSTVGYIKSDGTIENKSHGTIGYIKSDGTIENKSHSTVGYVKSNGTVENSSHSTIGYIKDDGTVESSSHSTIGYARGVEKEWAAVAFFFFKLD
;
A
#
# COMPACT_ATOMS: atom_id res chain seq x y z
N MET A 1 17.35 -33.77 -46.41
CA MET A 1 16.84 -32.38 -46.45
C MET A 1 16.11 -32.11 -45.13
N LYS A 2 16.53 -31.05 -44.40
CA LYS A 2 15.79 -30.20 -43.43
C LYS A 2 14.99 -30.92 -42.32
N LYS A 3 15.53 -31.12 -41.11
CA LYS A 3 15.43 -30.24 -39.91
C LYS A 3 14.07 -29.56 -39.73
N THR A 4 13.37 -29.86 -38.64
CA THR A 4 12.95 -28.88 -37.61
C THR A 4 12.44 -29.58 -36.35
N ILE A 5 13.14 -29.33 -35.24
CA ILE A 5 12.72 -29.54 -33.85
C ILE A 5 11.66 -28.48 -33.55
N LEU A 6 10.50 -28.85 -32.98
CA LEU A 6 9.55 -27.87 -32.45
C LEU A 6 9.81 -27.70 -30.95
N ILE A 7 10.51 -26.61 -30.62
CA ILE A 7 10.85 -26.16 -29.27
C ILE A 7 9.66 -25.43 -28.64
N CYS A 8 9.51 -25.68 -27.34
CA CYS A 8 8.68 -25.04 -26.32
C CYS A 8 8.21 -23.60 -26.62
N ALA A 9 6.90 -23.39 -26.61
CA ALA A 9 6.31 -22.09 -26.29
C ALA A 9 5.79 -22.13 -24.85
N LEU A 10 6.73 -22.07 -23.89
CA LEU A 10 6.40 -21.70 -22.52
C LEU A 10 6.03 -20.22 -22.57
N LEU A 11 4.74 -19.92 -22.53
CA LEU A 11 4.22 -18.57 -22.37
C LEU A 11 4.64 -18.06 -20.98
N LEU A 12 5.84 -17.49 -20.90
CA LEU A 12 6.25 -16.63 -19.81
C LEU A 12 5.32 -15.41 -19.87
N SER A 13 4.20 -15.49 -19.15
CA SER A 13 3.46 -14.32 -18.72
C SER A 13 4.42 -13.49 -17.86
N PHE A 14 5.11 -12.55 -18.50
CA PHE A 14 5.81 -11.46 -17.82
C PHE A 14 4.74 -10.65 -17.09
N SER A 15 4.42 -11.04 -15.86
CA SER A 15 3.73 -10.14 -14.95
C SER A 15 4.67 -8.97 -14.73
N PHE A 16 4.34 -7.81 -15.31
CA PHE A 16 5.02 -6.57 -14.99
C PHE A 16 4.87 -6.35 -13.49
N ILE A 17 5.93 -6.62 -12.72
CA ILE A 17 6.00 -6.26 -11.31
C ILE A 17 6.20 -4.74 -11.28
N SER A 18 5.10 -4.00 -11.40
CA SER A 18 5.12 -2.55 -11.22
C SER A 18 5.09 -2.28 -9.73
N ALA A 19 6.21 -1.81 -9.18
CA ALA A 19 6.23 -1.21 -7.87
C ALA A 19 5.76 0.25 -7.99
N GLN A 20 4.83 0.65 -7.14
CA GLN A 20 4.42 2.04 -6.99
C GLN A 20 5.33 2.74 -5.97
N THR A 21 5.77 3.96 -6.29
CA THR A 21 6.66 4.75 -5.43
C THR A 21 5.86 5.54 -4.40
N ILE A 22 6.36 5.53 -3.17
CA ILE A 22 5.89 6.41 -2.09
C ILE A 22 6.90 7.53 -1.89
N GLU A 23 6.43 8.76 -1.98
CA GLU A 23 7.24 9.98 -1.81
C GLU A 23 6.75 10.77 -0.59
N SER A 24 7.68 11.46 0.07
CA SER A 24 7.36 12.53 1.02
C SER A 24 6.85 13.79 0.32
N GLY A 25 6.30 14.74 1.09
CA GLY A 25 5.84 16.03 0.56
C GLY A 25 6.93 16.84 -0.17
N SER A 26 8.21 16.58 0.11
CA SER A 26 9.37 17.17 -0.57
C SER A 26 9.87 16.35 -1.76
N HIS A 27 9.11 15.36 -2.24
CA HIS A 27 9.45 14.46 -3.36
C HIS A 27 10.66 13.55 -3.16
N ASN A 28 11.12 13.36 -1.91
CA ASN A 28 12.07 12.29 -1.62
C ASN A 28 11.32 10.96 -1.54
N THR A 29 11.82 9.94 -2.22
CA THR A 29 11.33 8.55 -2.11
C THR A 29 11.49 8.06 -0.68
N THR A 30 10.39 7.63 -0.06
CA THR A 30 10.36 7.04 1.28
C THR A 30 10.18 5.53 1.23
N GLY A 31 9.62 5.00 0.15
CA GLY A 31 9.44 3.56 -0.02
C GLY A 31 8.74 3.20 -1.32
N TYR A 32 8.36 1.93 -1.39
CA TYR A 32 7.66 1.34 -2.53
C TYR A 32 6.58 0.39 -2.02
N ILE A 33 5.47 0.31 -2.74
CA ILE A 33 4.48 -0.74 -2.55
C ILE A 33 4.40 -1.51 -3.87
N LYS A 34 4.55 -2.82 -3.82
CA LYS A 34 4.45 -3.68 -5.01
C LYS A 34 3.01 -4.10 -5.24
N SER A 35 2.69 -4.49 -6.46
CA SER A 35 1.39 -5.05 -6.83
C SER A 35 1.00 -6.31 -6.05
N ASP A 36 1.98 -7.04 -5.49
CA ASP A 36 1.74 -8.20 -4.62
C ASP A 36 1.53 -7.84 -3.14
N GLY A 37 1.53 -6.53 -2.83
CA GLY A 37 1.36 -6.00 -1.48
C GLY A 37 2.63 -5.93 -0.65
N THR A 38 3.79 -6.29 -1.19
CA THR A 38 5.08 -6.10 -0.50
C THR A 38 5.37 -4.61 -0.33
N ILE A 39 5.67 -4.19 0.91
CA ILE A 39 6.05 -2.82 1.24
C ILE A 39 7.56 -2.78 1.49
N GLU A 40 8.26 -1.92 0.77
CA GLU A 40 9.69 -1.69 0.90
C GLU A 40 9.97 -0.25 1.36
N ASN A 41 11.06 -0.07 2.09
CA ASN A 41 11.62 1.25 2.33
C ASN A 41 12.40 1.78 1.11
N SER A 42 12.90 3.01 1.18
CA SER A 42 13.67 3.65 0.11
C SER A 42 14.95 2.91 -0.29
N SER A 43 15.48 2.05 0.58
CA SER A 43 16.64 1.18 0.34
C SER A 43 16.25 -0.21 -0.20
N HIS A 44 14.99 -0.41 -0.63
CA HIS A 44 14.45 -1.68 -1.13
C HIS A 44 14.49 -2.84 -0.12
N SER A 45 14.56 -2.53 1.19
CA SER A 45 14.38 -3.56 2.22
C SER A 45 12.89 -3.70 2.54
N THR A 46 12.40 -4.93 2.61
CA THR A 46 11.00 -5.20 2.98
C THR A 46 10.73 -4.81 4.43
N VAL A 47 9.68 -4.03 4.65
CA VAL A 47 9.23 -3.57 5.98
C VAL A 47 7.87 -4.15 6.37
N GLY A 48 7.11 -4.67 5.41
CA GLY A 48 5.83 -5.32 5.67
C GLY A 48 5.14 -5.82 4.41
N TYR A 49 3.91 -6.31 4.60
CA TYR A 49 3.07 -6.84 3.53
C TYR A 49 1.60 -6.45 3.77
N ILE A 50 0.88 -6.19 2.68
CA ILE A 50 -0.59 -6.15 2.67
C ILE A 50 -1.04 -7.32 1.81
N LYS A 51 -1.68 -8.31 2.41
CA LYS A 51 -2.20 -9.49 1.71
C LYS A 51 -3.47 -9.13 0.94
N SER A 52 -3.78 -9.93 -0.08
CA SER A 52 -5.00 -9.77 -0.88
C SER A 52 -6.30 -9.95 -0.07
N ASP A 53 -6.25 -10.61 1.09
CA ASP A 53 -7.38 -10.73 2.02
C ASP A 53 -7.50 -9.54 3.00
N GLY A 54 -6.64 -8.53 2.85
CA GLY A 54 -6.58 -7.35 3.71
C GLY A 54 -5.70 -7.51 4.95
N THR A 55 -5.07 -8.67 5.19
CA THR A 55 -4.16 -8.86 6.33
C THR A 55 -2.91 -7.99 6.18
N ILE A 56 -2.56 -7.22 7.21
CA ILE A 56 -1.35 -6.42 7.26
C ILE A 56 -0.31 -7.16 8.13
N GLU A 57 0.85 -7.45 7.56
CA GLU A 57 1.96 -8.12 8.22
C GLU A 57 3.17 -7.19 8.33
N ASN A 58 3.96 -7.34 9.39
CA ASN A 58 5.31 -6.78 9.45
C ASN A 58 6.32 -7.62 8.65
N LYS A 59 7.57 -7.16 8.54
CA LYS A 59 8.65 -7.89 7.84
C LYS A 59 8.94 -9.31 8.33
N SER A 60 8.53 -9.66 9.55
CA SER A 60 8.68 -10.99 10.14
C SER A 60 7.43 -11.87 9.95
N HIS A 61 6.49 -11.46 9.08
CA HIS A 61 5.19 -12.11 8.85
C HIS A 61 4.29 -12.17 10.10
N GLY A 62 4.52 -11.31 11.09
CA GLY A 62 3.61 -11.13 12.20
C GLY A 62 2.45 -10.23 11.80
N THR A 63 1.21 -10.69 11.98
CA THR A 63 0.02 -9.86 11.74
C THR A 63 -0.03 -8.67 12.70
N ILE A 64 -0.22 -7.48 12.14
CA ILE A 64 -0.31 -6.22 12.88
C ILE A 64 -1.68 -5.54 12.72
N GLY A 65 -2.43 -5.88 11.68
CA GLY A 65 -3.75 -5.31 11.43
C GLY A 65 -4.46 -5.94 10.24
N TYR A 66 -5.61 -5.37 9.93
CA TYR A 66 -6.47 -5.81 8.83
C TYR A 66 -7.12 -4.60 8.15
N ILE A 67 -7.28 -4.69 6.83
CA ILE A 67 -8.10 -3.81 6.00
C ILE A 67 -9.38 -4.56 5.67
N LYS A 68 -10.53 -4.00 6.04
CA LYS A 68 -11.84 -4.55 5.71
C LYS A 68 -12.31 -4.00 4.37
N SER A 69 -13.19 -4.74 3.69
CA SER A 69 -13.72 -4.35 2.37
C SER A 69 -14.53 -3.05 2.37
N ASP A 70 -14.98 -2.59 3.55
CA ASP A 70 -15.69 -1.33 3.72
C ASP A 70 -14.77 -0.13 4.04
N GLY A 71 -13.45 -0.34 4.03
CA GLY A 71 -12.44 0.67 4.34
C GLY A 71 -12.11 0.78 5.84
N THR A 72 -12.69 -0.04 6.70
CA THR A 72 -12.32 -0.10 8.12
C THR A 72 -10.91 -0.68 8.28
N ILE A 73 -10.09 -0.03 9.11
CA ILE A 73 -8.75 -0.50 9.46
C ILE A 73 -8.77 -0.96 10.92
N GLU A 74 -8.39 -2.22 11.15
CA GLU A 74 -8.32 -2.86 12.47
C GLU A 74 -6.87 -3.15 12.85
N ASN A 75 -6.55 -3.13 14.14
CA ASN A 75 -5.30 -3.71 14.65
C ASN A 75 -5.38 -5.23 14.77
N LYS A 76 -4.26 -5.89 15.13
CA LYS A 76 -4.19 -7.34 15.33
C LYS A 76 -5.20 -7.94 16.32
N SER A 77 -5.76 -7.13 17.22
CA SER A 77 -6.77 -7.51 18.20
C SER A 77 -8.19 -7.20 17.74
N HIS A 78 -8.39 -6.92 16.44
CA HIS A 78 -9.67 -6.56 15.84
C HIS A 78 -10.32 -5.30 16.43
N SER A 79 -9.54 -4.42 17.05
CA SER A 79 -10.04 -3.09 17.43
C SER A 79 -9.81 -2.11 16.28
N THR A 80 -10.84 -1.33 15.95
CA THR A 80 -10.77 -0.31 14.90
C THR A 80 -9.75 0.78 15.27
N VAL A 81 -8.85 1.08 14.33
CA VAL A 81 -7.88 2.18 14.43
C VAL A 81 -8.23 3.36 13.54
N GLY A 82 -9.03 3.12 12.49
CA GLY A 82 -9.48 4.18 11.60
C GLY A 82 -10.31 3.66 10.43
N TYR A 83 -10.63 4.58 9.53
CA TYR A 83 -11.46 4.34 8.35
C TYR A 83 -10.89 5.07 7.15
N VAL A 84 -11.01 4.46 5.98
CA VAL A 84 -10.69 5.05 4.68
C VAL A 84 -11.98 5.09 3.87
N LYS A 85 -12.47 6.28 3.57
CA LYS A 85 -13.68 6.46 2.77
C LYS A 85 -13.34 6.43 1.29
N SER A 86 -14.32 6.04 0.46
CA SER A 86 -14.16 5.98 -1.01
C SER A 86 -13.76 7.32 -1.65
N ASN A 87 -14.19 8.44 -1.05
CA ASN A 87 -13.80 9.79 -1.46
C ASN A 87 -12.36 10.18 -1.03
N GLY A 88 -11.61 9.29 -0.39
CA GLY A 88 -10.24 9.52 0.07
C GLY A 88 -10.11 10.14 1.46
N THR A 89 -11.21 10.42 2.17
CA THR A 89 -11.12 10.89 3.56
C THR A 89 -10.61 9.78 4.47
N VAL A 90 -9.58 10.07 5.27
CA VAL A 90 -9.02 9.17 6.28
C VAL A 90 -9.41 9.66 7.67
N GLU A 91 -10.02 8.79 8.47
CA GLU A 91 -10.47 9.08 9.82
C GLU A 91 -9.79 8.17 10.85
N ASN A 92 -9.61 8.66 12.07
CA ASN A 92 -9.22 7.82 13.20
C ASN A 92 -10.44 7.02 13.75
N SER A 93 -10.21 6.19 14.77
CA SER A 93 -11.26 5.39 15.42
C SER A 93 -12.40 6.19 16.06
N SER A 94 -12.20 7.49 16.31
CA SER A 94 -13.22 8.41 16.84
C SER A 94 -13.94 9.20 15.75
N HIS A 95 -13.76 8.84 14.48
CA HIS A 95 -14.31 9.55 13.31
C HIS A 95 -13.79 10.98 13.12
N SER A 96 -12.67 11.36 13.74
CA SER A 96 -12.00 12.61 13.40
C SER A 96 -11.16 12.43 12.14
N THR A 97 -11.30 13.34 11.18
CA THR A 97 -10.48 13.36 9.98
C THR A 97 -9.01 13.64 10.31
N ILE A 98 -8.12 12.77 9.84
CA ILE A 98 -6.67 12.87 10.03
C ILE A 98 -5.92 13.16 8.73
N GLY A 99 -6.57 12.98 7.58
CA GLY A 99 -6.01 13.33 6.28
C GLY A 99 -6.89 12.95 5.10
N TYR A 100 -6.31 13.13 3.92
CA TYR A 100 -6.97 12.88 2.64
C TYR A 100 -6.01 12.21 1.67
N ILE A 101 -6.54 11.30 0.85
CA ILE A 101 -5.81 10.64 -0.24
C ILE A 101 -6.57 10.91 -1.53
N LYS A 102 -6.01 11.76 -2.38
CA LYS A 102 -6.63 12.17 -3.65
C LYS A 102 -6.48 11.09 -4.71
N ASP A 103 -7.32 11.15 -5.74
CA ASP A 103 -7.30 10.19 -6.86
C ASP A 103 -5.99 10.24 -7.66
N ASP A 104 -5.27 11.36 -7.64
CA ASP A 104 -3.94 11.49 -8.26
C ASP A 104 -2.80 10.93 -7.39
N GLY A 105 -3.11 10.39 -6.22
CA GLY A 105 -2.16 9.86 -5.24
C GLY A 105 -1.58 10.90 -4.29
N THR A 106 -1.99 12.17 -4.34
CA THR A 106 -1.56 13.18 -3.36
C THR A 106 -2.13 12.85 -1.98
N VAL A 107 -1.27 12.82 -0.96
CA VAL A 107 -1.64 12.58 0.43
C VAL A 107 -1.50 13.88 1.23
N GLU A 108 -2.58 14.28 1.89
CA GLU A 108 -2.66 15.49 2.68
C GLU A 108 -2.96 15.20 4.16
N SER A 109 -2.47 16.06 5.04
CA SER A 109 -2.93 16.11 6.43
C SER A 109 -4.38 16.61 6.54
N SER A 110 -4.97 16.54 7.74
CA SER A 110 -6.28 17.12 8.04
C SER A 110 -6.37 18.64 7.81
N SER A 111 -5.23 19.33 7.77
CA SER A 111 -5.13 20.77 7.46
C SER A 111 -4.87 21.07 5.97
N HIS A 112 -4.99 20.07 5.08
CA HIS A 112 -4.70 20.18 3.64
C HIS A 112 -3.23 20.50 3.28
N SER A 113 -2.30 20.23 4.18
CA SER A 113 -0.88 20.29 3.84
C SER A 113 -0.46 18.97 3.18
N THR A 114 0.21 19.02 2.04
CA THR A 114 0.76 17.81 1.39
C THR A 114 1.83 17.18 2.28
N ILE A 115 1.63 15.90 2.63
CA ILE A 115 2.59 15.10 3.41
C ILE A 115 3.31 14.06 2.56
N GLY A 116 2.78 13.74 1.37
CA GLY A 116 3.44 12.87 0.42
C GLY A 116 2.61 12.51 -0.80
N TYR A 117 3.11 11.54 -1.56
CA TYR A 117 2.51 11.06 -2.79
C TYR A 117 2.59 9.52 -2.86
N ALA A 118 1.49 8.90 -3.26
CA ALA A 118 1.32 7.46 -3.45
C ALA A 118 0.62 7.20 -4.79
N ARG A 119 1.28 7.56 -5.90
CA ARG A 119 0.66 7.53 -7.23
C ARG A 119 0.42 6.09 -7.69
N GLY A 120 -0.83 5.80 -8.08
CA GLY A 120 -1.24 4.46 -8.53
C GLY A 120 -1.35 3.42 -7.43
N VAL A 121 -1.32 3.84 -6.16
CA VAL A 121 -1.52 2.99 -4.97
C VAL A 121 -2.99 3.05 -4.55
N GLU A 122 -3.55 1.93 -4.10
CA GLU A 122 -4.90 1.90 -3.51
C GLU A 122 -4.98 2.82 -2.28
N LYS A 123 -6.11 3.49 -2.06
CA LYS A 123 -6.26 4.49 -0.98
C LYS A 123 -6.03 3.86 0.38
N GLU A 124 -6.51 2.64 0.59
CA GLU A 124 -6.36 1.90 1.84
C GLU A 124 -4.89 1.55 2.10
N TRP A 125 -4.14 1.20 1.06
CA TRP A 125 -2.71 0.87 1.16
C TRP A 125 -1.86 2.10 1.42
N ALA A 126 -2.18 3.21 0.74
CA ALA A 126 -1.60 4.51 1.04
C ALA A 126 -1.94 4.94 2.48
N ALA A 127 -3.16 4.65 2.96
CA ALA A 127 -3.54 4.99 4.32
C ALA A 127 -2.73 4.22 5.36
N VAL A 128 -2.44 2.94 5.12
CA VAL A 128 -1.49 2.16 5.92
C VAL A 128 -0.10 2.83 5.87
N ALA A 129 0.45 3.11 4.69
CA ALA A 129 1.78 3.70 4.60
C ALA A 129 1.94 5.07 5.31
N PHE A 130 0.90 5.92 5.30
CA PHE A 130 0.99 7.30 5.80
C PHE A 130 0.37 7.54 7.18
N PHE A 131 -0.72 6.86 7.51
CA PHE A 131 -1.54 7.17 8.69
C PHE A 131 -1.59 6.03 9.72
N PHE A 132 -1.48 4.77 9.30
CA PHE A 132 -1.73 3.62 10.17
C PHE A 132 -0.60 2.60 10.14
N PHE A 133 -0.09 2.20 11.32
CA PHE A 133 1.02 1.25 11.45
C PHE A 133 2.33 1.78 10.84
N LYS A 134 3.23 2.28 11.69
CA LYS A 134 4.60 2.57 11.27
C LYS A 134 5.31 1.25 10.98
N LEU A 135 5.72 1.05 9.73
CA LEU A 135 6.48 -0.11 9.29
C LEU A 135 7.97 0.28 9.25
N ASP A 136 8.77 -0.38 10.08
CA ASP A 136 10.22 -0.15 10.26
C ASP A 136 11.07 -1.37 9.81
#